data_AF-A0A821QB79-F1
#
_entry.id   AF-A0A821QB79-F1
#
_cell.length_a   1.000
_cell.length_b   1.000
_cell.length_c   1.000
_cell.angle_alpha   90.00
_cell.angle_beta   90.00
_cell.angle_gamma   90.00
#
_symmetry.space_group_name_H-M   'P 1'
#
loop_
_entity.id
_entity.type
_entity.pdbx_description
1 polymer ?
#
loop_
_entity_poly.entity_id
_entity_poly.type
_entity_poly.pdbx_seq_one_letter_code
_entity_poly.pdbx_strand_id
1 'polypeptide(L)'
;MLKTNQGNLISLNGYLSTSRSPDVALKFAKGSTIQATLCSVLYQIECNRQNIKSTIFADITQQSKYAGEQEVLFDIASTFRIVSINENLSTRLWT
;
A
#
# COMPACT_ATOMS: atom_id res chain seq x y z
N MET A 1 -15.80 3.20 10.08
CA MET A 1 -15.93 2.78 8.67
C MET A 1 -14.72 2.00 8.18
N LEU A 2 -13.47 2.41 8.44
CA LEU A 2 -12.31 1.60 8.02
C LEU A 2 -12.27 0.23 8.71
N LYS A 3 -12.31 0.18 10.04
CA LYS A 3 -12.22 -1.06 10.84
C LYS A 3 -13.20 -2.18 10.42
N THR A 4 -14.37 -1.83 9.89
CA THR A 4 -15.37 -2.82 9.44
C THR A 4 -14.95 -3.57 8.17
N ASN A 5 -13.92 -3.11 7.48
CA ASN A 5 -13.36 -3.79 6.30
C ASN A 5 -12.28 -4.83 6.66
N GLN A 6 -11.93 -4.98 7.94
CA GLN A 6 -11.00 -6.03 8.36
C GLN A 6 -11.59 -7.41 8.00
N GLY A 7 -10.76 -8.25 7.36
CA GLY A 7 -11.15 -9.55 6.82
C GLY A 7 -11.64 -9.51 5.36
N ASN A 8 -12.05 -8.35 4.85
CA ASN A 8 -12.52 -8.21 3.46
C ASN A 8 -11.36 -8.12 2.46
N LEU A 9 -11.71 -8.14 1.18
CA LEU A 9 -10.78 -7.92 0.07
C LEU A 9 -10.83 -6.47 -0.40
N ILE A 10 -9.69 -5.96 -0.86
CA ILE A 10 -9.58 -4.69 -1.58
C ILE A 10 -8.88 -4.94 -2.91
N SER A 11 -9.39 -4.30 -3.96
CA SER A 11 -8.79 -4.23 -5.29
C SER A 11 -8.72 -2.78 -5.73
N LEU A 12 -7.75 -2.46 -6.57
CA LEU A 12 -7.55 -1.11 -7.10
C LEU A 12 -7.73 -1.13 -8.61
N ASN A 13 -8.33 -0.08 -9.15
CA ASN A 13 -8.58 0.04 -10.59
C ASN A 13 -7.36 0.66 -11.28
N GLY A 14 -6.24 -0.06 -11.28
CA GLY A 14 -4.99 0.38 -11.90
C GLY A 14 -3.78 -0.37 -11.34
N TYR A 15 -2.61 -0.13 -11.95
CA TYR A 15 -1.35 -0.61 -11.38
C TYR A 15 -1.18 0.00 -10.00
N LEU A 16 -0.74 -0.81 -9.04
CA LEU A 16 -0.47 -0.36 -7.68
C LEU A 16 1.04 -0.24 -7.50
N SER A 17 1.51 1.01 -7.50
CA SER A 17 2.87 1.36 -7.14
C SER A 17 3.04 1.30 -5.62
N THR A 18 4.09 0.62 -5.16
CA THR A 18 4.41 0.49 -3.73
C THR A 18 5.91 0.65 -3.54
N SER A 19 6.34 0.96 -2.32
CA SER A 19 7.75 1.07 -1.98
C SER A 19 8.13 -0.01 -0.97
N ARG A 20 9.32 -0.61 -1.15
CA ARG A 20 9.95 -1.43 -0.09
C ARG A 20 10.53 -0.59 1.05
N SER A 21 10.71 0.71 0.85
CA SER A 21 11.19 1.63 1.87
C SER A 21 10.00 2.16 2.68
N PRO A 22 9.89 1.83 3.97
CA PRO A 22 8.81 2.33 4.82
C PRO A 22 8.79 3.87 4.89
N ASP A 23 9.97 4.50 4.88
CA ASP A 23 10.09 5.97 4.94
C ASP A 23 9.54 6.64 3.68
N VAL A 24 9.79 6.07 2.51
CA VAL A 24 9.23 6.57 1.25
C VAL A 24 7.71 6.38 1.25
N ALA A 25 7.22 5.18 1.56
CA ALA A 25 5.78 4.92 1.62
C ALA A 25 5.06 5.85 2.61
N LEU A 26 5.67 6.10 3.78
CA LEU A 26 5.12 6.99 4.80
C LEU A 26 5.07 8.46 4.34
N LYS A 27 6.04 8.93 3.54
CA LYS A 27 5.98 10.28 2.96
C LYS A 27 4.76 10.45 2.05
N PHE A 28 4.43 9.45 1.24
CA PHE A 28 3.22 9.46 0.41
C PHE A 28 1.94 9.44 1.26
N ALA A 29 1.89 8.64 2.31
CA ALA A 29 0.72 8.57 3.20
C ALA A 29 0.49 9.87 4.01
N LYS A 30 1.56 10.58 4.37
CA LYS A 30 1.50 11.85 5.10
C LYS A 30 1.14 13.06 4.24
N GLY A 31 1.32 12.99 2.91
CA GLY A 31 1.07 14.11 2.00
C GLY A 31 -0.41 14.54 1.89
N SER A 32 -1.36 13.72 2.37
CA SER A 32 -2.80 13.91 2.18
C SER A 32 -3.50 14.74 3.26
N THR A 33 -2.80 15.25 4.28
CA THR A 33 -3.40 16.01 5.40
C THR A 33 -3.96 17.39 5.03
N ILE A 34 -3.94 17.77 3.74
CA ILE A 34 -4.35 19.10 3.25
C ILE A 34 -5.90 19.25 3.24
N GLN A 35 -6.67 18.16 3.26
CA GLN A 35 -8.14 18.21 3.30
C GLN A 35 -8.70 17.48 4.52
N ALA A 36 -9.56 18.18 5.27
CA ALA A 36 -10.23 17.64 6.46
C ALA A 36 -11.14 16.42 6.18
N THR A 37 -11.43 16.13 4.90
CA THR A 37 -12.28 15.02 4.45
C THR A 37 -11.49 13.76 4.07
N LEU A 38 -10.16 13.83 3.99
CA LEU A 38 -9.31 12.70 3.64
C LEU A 38 -8.73 12.05 4.89
N CYS A 39 -8.56 10.72 4.84
CA CYS A 39 -7.83 9.96 5.85
C CYS A 39 -6.50 9.47 5.27
N SER A 40 -5.43 9.56 6.07
CA SER A 40 -4.11 9.04 5.71
C SER A 40 -4.06 7.55 6.00
N VAL A 41 -3.73 6.76 4.98
CA VAL A 41 -3.61 5.29 5.07
C VAL A 41 -2.24 4.87 4.54
N LEU A 42 -1.55 4.02 5.28
CA LEU A 42 -0.33 3.34 4.86
C LEU A 42 -0.62 1.84 4.76
N TYR A 43 -0.69 1.32 3.54
CA TYR A 43 -0.87 -0.10 3.31
C TYR A 43 0.44 -0.86 3.53
N GLN A 44 0.46 -1.75 4.52
CA GLN A 44 1.52 -2.74 4.68
C GLN A 44 1.12 -4.04 3.97
N ILE A 45 1.86 -4.40 2.93
CA ILE A 45 1.58 -5.57 2.11
C ILE A 45 2.63 -6.63 2.37
N GLU A 46 2.21 -7.78 2.87
CA GLU A 46 3.06 -8.96 2.99
C GLU A 46 2.90 -9.82 1.74
N CYS A 47 4.02 -10.12 1.06
CA CYS A 47 4.02 -10.95 -0.14
C CYS A 47 4.94 -12.16 0.06
N ASN A 48 4.36 -13.30 0.42
CA ASN A 48 5.10 -14.56 0.44
C ASN A 48 5.08 -15.20 -0.96
N ARG A 49 6.23 -15.16 -1.65
CA ARG A 49 6.39 -15.74 -3.00
C ARG A 49 6.03 -17.22 -3.10
N GLN A 50 6.09 -17.98 -1.99
CA GLN A 50 5.72 -19.39 -1.97
C GLN A 50 4.20 -19.60 -2.04
N ASN A 51 3.41 -18.60 -1.60
CA ASN A 51 1.96 -18.69 -1.49
C ASN A 51 1.21 -17.93 -2.60
N ILE A 52 1.92 -17.07 -3.35
CA ILE A 52 1.32 -16.25 -4.41
C ILE A 52 1.47 -16.99 -5.73
N LYS A 53 0.35 -17.51 -6.25
CA LYS A 53 0.32 -18.22 -7.54
C LYS A 53 -0.17 -17.37 -8.72
N SER A 54 -1.00 -16.36 -8.47
CA SER A 54 -1.74 -15.62 -9.51
C SER A 54 -1.53 -14.11 -9.50
N THR A 55 -0.94 -13.54 -8.46
CA THR A 55 -0.66 -12.09 -8.41
C THR A 55 0.68 -11.80 -9.08
N ILE A 56 0.66 -10.91 -10.07
CA ILE A 56 1.84 -10.46 -10.78
C ILE A 56 2.32 -9.17 -10.13
N PHE A 57 3.59 -9.14 -9.75
CA PHE A 57 4.28 -7.95 -9.29
C PHE A 57 5.77 -8.02 -9.64
N ALA A 58 6.40 -6.86 -9.78
CA ALA A 58 7.81 -6.77 -10.12
C ALA A 58 8.50 -5.68 -9.30
N ASP A 59 9.73 -5.97 -8.88
CA ASP A 59 10.66 -4.93 -8.45
C ASP A 59 11.16 -4.21 -9.71
N ILE A 60 10.76 -2.96 -9.86
CA ILE A 60 11.12 -2.13 -11.02
C ILE A 60 12.12 -1.04 -10.65
N THR A 61 12.81 -1.18 -9.51
CA THR A 61 13.79 -0.20 -9.00
C THR A 61 14.82 0.20 -10.06
N GLN A 62 15.27 -0.75 -10.91
CA GLN A 62 16.29 -0.51 -11.93
C GLN A 62 15.74 0.11 -13.22
N GLN A 63 14.43 0.01 -13.44
CA GLN A 63 13.73 0.49 -14.62
C GLN A 63 12.99 1.81 -14.35
N SER A 64 12.71 2.11 -13.08
CA SER A 64 12.03 3.31 -12.65
C SER A 64 12.96 4.52 -12.78
N LYS A 65 12.37 5.65 -13.22
CA LYS A 65 13.03 6.96 -13.17
C LYS A 65 13.40 7.35 -11.73
N TYR A 66 12.73 6.76 -10.75
CA TYR A 66 12.86 7.05 -9.33
C TYR A 66 13.40 5.83 -8.57
N ALA A 67 14.59 5.35 -8.92
CA ALA A 67 15.22 4.19 -8.26
C ALA A 67 15.30 4.31 -6.72
N GLY A 68 15.38 5.53 -6.18
CA GLY A 68 15.36 5.77 -4.73
C GLY A 68 14.05 5.38 -4.04
N GLU A 69 12.95 5.24 -4.77
CA GLU A 69 11.66 4.81 -4.24
C GLU A 69 11.57 3.31 -4.00
N GLN A 70 12.52 2.53 -4.52
CA GLN A 70 12.57 1.06 -4.37
C GLN A 70 11.23 0.40 -4.74
N GLU A 71 10.70 0.80 -5.89
CA GLU A 71 9.35 0.52 -6.30
C GLU A 71 9.12 -0.97 -6.59
N VAL A 72 8.04 -1.50 -6.02
CA VAL A 72 7.43 -2.77 -6.43
C VAL A 72 6.07 -2.45 -7.03
N LEU A 73 5.91 -2.78 -8.32
CA LEU A 73 4.71 -2.51 -9.08
C LEU A 73 3.84 -3.77 -9.14
N PHE A 74 2.60 -3.67 -8.67
CA PHE A 74 1.59 -4.71 -8.75
C PHE A 74 0.70 -4.49 -9.97
N ASP A 75 0.33 -5.58 -10.64
CA ASP A 75 -0.57 -5.55 -11.80
C ASP A 75 -2.00 -5.09 -11.44
N ILE A 76 -2.74 -4.61 -12.44
CA ILE A 76 -4.11 -4.06 -12.33
C ILE A 76 -5.08 -5.03 -11.64
N ALA A 77 -4.92 -6.34 -11.84
CA ALA A 77 -5.81 -7.34 -11.26
C ALA A 77 -5.49 -7.71 -9.80
N SER A 78 -4.53 -7.03 -9.17
CA SER A 78 -4.08 -7.37 -7.82
C SER A 78 -5.18 -7.12 -6.77
N THR A 79 -5.47 -8.17 -6.00
CA THR A 79 -6.44 -8.15 -4.90
C THR A 79 -5.75 -8.53 -3.61
N PHE A 80 -6.04 -7.80 -2.53
CA PHE A 80 -5.40 -7.97 -1.23
C PHE A 80 -6.45 -8.25 -0.16
N ARG A 81 -6.14 -9.15 0.78
CA ARG A 81 -6.95 -9.35 1.98
C ARG A 81 -6.49 -8.40 3.08
N ILE A 82 -7.44 -7.68 3.67
CA ILE A 82 -7.16 -6.81 4.81
C ILE A 82 -7.09 -7.66 6.07
N VAL A 83 -5.89 -7.91 6.58
CA VAL A 83 -5.68 -8.75 7.77
C VAL A 83 -5.99 -8.00 9.06
N SER A 84 -5.53 -6.76 9.16
CA SER A 84 -5.70 -5.90 10.34
C SER A 84 -5.83 -4.44 9.94
N ILE A 85 -6.50 -3.64 10.78
CA ILE A 85 -6.56 -2.19 10.64
C ILE A 85 -6.30 -1.55 12.00
N ASN A 86 -5.25 -0.74 12.08
CA ASN A 86 -4.83 -0.02 13.27
C ASN A 86 -4.84 1.49 13.02
N GLU A 87 -5.13 2.26 14.07
CA GLU A 87 -5.08 3.72 14.03
C GLU A 87 -4.01 4.20 14.99
N ASN A 88 -3.08 5.01 14.48
CA ASN A 88 -2.17 5.75 15.33
C ASN A 88 -2.80 7.11 15.66
N LEU A 89 -3.30 7.26 16.89
CA LEU A 89 -3.97 8.47 17.36
C LEU A 89 -3.06 9.71 17.38
N SER A 90 -1.75 9.52 17.52
CA SER A 90 -0.79 10.64 17.53
C SER A 90 -0.56 11.23 16.13
N THR A 91 -0.55 10.39 15.11
CA THR A 91 -0.29 10.81 13.71
C THR A 91 -1.54 10.84 12.85
N ARG A 92 -2.70 10.39 13.37
CA ARG A 92 -3.94 10.14 12.62
C ARG A 92 -3.73 9.26 11.37
N LEU A 93 -2.74 8.37 11.44
CA LEU A 93 -2.38 7.46 10.36
C LEU A 93 -3.08 6.12 10.60
N TRP A 94 -3.72 5.61 9.55
CA TRP A 94 -4.24 4.26 9.52
C TRP A 94 -3.24 3.30 8.86
N THR A 95 -3.09 2.11 9.42
CA THR A 95 -2.22 1.04 8.90
C THR A 95 -2.95 -0.29 8.89
#